data_AF-K1M433-F1
#
_entry.id   AF-K1M433-F1
#
_cell.length_a   1.000
_cell.length_b   1.000
_cell.length_c   1.000
_cell.angle_alpha   90.00
_cell.angle_beta   90.00
_cell.angle_gamma   90.00
#
_symmetry.space_group_name_H-M   'P 1'
#
loop_
_entity.id
_entity.type
_entity.pdbx_description
1 polymer ?
#
loop_
_entity_poly.entity_id
_entity_poly.type
_entity_poly.pdbx_seq_one_letter_code
_entity_poly.pdbx_strand_id
1 'polypeptide(L)'
;MGEFDIVIIGAGPAGTTAAWHLAESGLKIALLDKKRFPRDKVCGDALSGNTIFELKKLEEKGLNLSFFEEAVKAYPVDGLSFFSPKGI
;
A
#
# COMPACT_ATOMS: atom_id res chain seq x y z
N MET A 1 -9.68 17.29 -22.71
CA MET A 1 -9.24 16.57 -21.50
C MET A 1 -9.86 17.30 -20.31
N GLY A 2 -10.62 16.62 -19.46
CA GLY A 2 -11.29 17.28 -18.34
C GLY A 2 -10.29 17.69 -17.26
N GLU A 3 -10.64 18.69 -16.46
CA GLU A 3 -9.89 19.04 -15.24
C GLU A 3 -10.05 17.95 -14.19
N PHE A 4 -8.95 17.63 -13.49
CA PHE A 4 -8.91 16.74 -12.33
C PHE A 4 -8.72 17.59 -11.08
N ASP A 5 -9.41 17.24 -10.00
CA ASP A 5 -9.26 17.88 -8.70
C ASP A 5 -7.97 17.40 -8.00
N ILE A 6 -7.60 16.13 -8.21
CA ILE A 6 -6.42 15.50 -7.61
C ILE A 6 -5.69 14.67 -8.67
N VAL A 7 -4.36 14.80 -8.71
CA VAL A 7 -3.48 13.94 -9.51
C VAL A 7 -2.48 13.23 -8.60
N ILE A 8 -2.52 11.90 -8.59
CA ILE A 8 -1.64 11.03 -7.83
C ILE A 8 -0.58 10.46 -8.78
N ILE A 9 0.69 10.76 -8.51
CA ILE A 9 1.82 10.30 -9.32
C ILE A 9 2.49 9.10 -8.62
N GLY A 10 2.34 7.92 -9.22
CA GLY A 10 2.89 6.65 -8.78
C GLY A 10 1.83 5.71 -8.22
N ALA A 11 1.51 4.63 -8.94
CA ALA A 11 0.59 3.58 -8.50
C ALA A 11 1.34 2.45 -7.77
N GLY A 12 2.16 2.83 -6.79
CA GLY A 12 2.65 1.91 -5.76
C GLY A 12 1.68 1.83 -4.58
N PRO A 13 1.99 1.07 -3.51
CA PRO A 13 1.09 0.87 -2.38
C PRO A 13 0.48 2.16 -1.84
N ALA A 14 1.29 3.17 -1.57
CA ALA A 14 0.81 4.46 -1.06
C ALA A 14 -0.16 5.17 -2.04
N GLY A 15 0.17 5.21 -3.33
CA GLY A 15 -0.65 5.91 -4.33
C GLY A 15 -1.95 5.20 -4.65
N THR A 16 -1.93 3.87 -4.73
CA THR A 16 -3.16 3.07 -4.92
C THR A 16 -4.06 3.13 -3.69
N THR A 17 -3.49 3.07 -2.48
CA THR A 17 -4.27 3.22 -1.24
C THR A 17 -4.87 4.62 -1.12
N ALA A 18 -4.13 5.67 -1.45
CA ALA A 18 -4.65 7.04 -1.48
C ALA A 18 -5.78 7.19 -2.50
N ALA A 19 -5.59 6.69 -3.72
CA ALA A 19 -6.62 6.71 -4.76
C ALA A 19 -7.88 5.95 -4.34
N TRP A 20 -7.73 4.81 -3.64
CA TRP A 20 -8.84 4.01 -3.14
C TRP A 20 -9.67 4.78 -2.11
N HIS A 21 -9.03 5.41 -1.13
CA HIS A 21 -9.75 6.20 -0.12
C HIS A 21 -10.44 7.42 -0.70
N LEU A 22 -9.87 7.99 -1.77
CA LEU A 22 -10.45 9.13 -2.47
C LEU A 22 -11.53 8.71 -3.48
N ALA A 23 -11.67 7.43 -3.83
CA ALA A 23 -12.61 6.97 -4.86
C ALA A 23 -14.07 7.35 -4.57
N GLU A 24 -14.43 7.45 -3.29
CA GLU A 24 -15.78 7.78 -2.82
C GLU A 24 -15.95 9.28 -2.47
N SER A 25 -14.94 10.12 -2.71
CA SER A 25 -14.96 11.53 -2.28
C SER A 25 -15.76 12.46 -3.19
N GLY A 26 -16.28 11.96 -4.32
CA GLY A 26 -16.93 12.76 -5.36
C GLY A 26 -15.98 13.65 -6.19
N LEU A 27 -14.67 13.53 -5.99
CA LEU A 27 -13.65 14.29 -6.72
C LEU A 27 -13.22 13.55 -7.99
N LYS A 28 -12.82 14.31 -9.01
CA LYS A 28 -12.17 13.77 -10.22
C LYS A 28 -10.70 13.52 -9.93
N ILE A 29 -10.33 12.25 -9.78
CA ILE A 29 -8.98 11.84 -9.44
C ILE A 29 -8.30 11.18 -10.64
N ALA A 30 -7.06 11.55 -10.93
CA ALA A 30 -6.19 10.85 -11.85
C ALA A 30 -5.08 10.12 -11.08
N LEU A 31 -4.94 8.80 -11.29
CA LEU A 31 -3.80 8.02 -10.82
C LEU A 31 -2.92 7.66 -12.01
N LEU A 32 -1.65 8.05 -11.96
CA LEU A 32 -0.71 7.89 -13.06
C LEU A 32 0.49 7.05 -12.61
N ASP A 33 0.95 6.14 -13.46
CA ASP A 33 2.21 5.41 -13.26
C ASP A 33 2.95 5.31 -14.59
N LYS A 34 4.28 5.43 -14.54
CA LYS A 34 5.13 5.32 -15.73
C LYS A 34 5.22 3.90 -16.28
N LYS A 35 4.92 2.91 -15.45
CA LYS A 35 5.05 1.49 -15.79
C LYS A 35 3.71 0.92 -16.24
N ARG A 36 3.77 -0.07 -17.12
CA ARG A 36 2.62 -0.92 -17.47
C ARG A 36 2.42 -2.00 -16.41
N PHE A 37 1.17 -2.31 -16.09
CA PHE A 37 0.79 -3.36 -15.14
C PHE A 37 0.44 -4.68 -15.87
N PRO A 38 0.59 -5.84 -15.21
CA PRO A 38 1.21 -6.04 -13.90
C PRO A 38 2.72 -5.75 -13.93
N ARG A 39 3.28 -5.28 -12.82
CA ARG A 39 4.71 -4.99 -12.68
C ARG A 39 5.25 -5.52 -11.38
N ASP A 40 6.52 -5.93 -11.40
CA ASP A 40 7.24 -6.21 -10.17
C ASP A 40 7.54 -4.90 -9.41
N LYS A 41 7.34 -4.93 -8.10
CA LYS A 41 7.67 -3.82 -7.20
C LYS A 41 8.00 -4.31 -5.80
N VAL A 42 9.29 -4.42 -5.55
CA VAL A 42 9.89 -4.84 -4.28
C VAL A 42 9.86 -3.72 -3.22
N CYS A 43 8.69 -3.17 -2.87
CA CYS A 43 8.58 -2.36 -1.66
C CYS A 43 7.40 -2.84 -0.81
N GLY A 44 7.70 -3.68 0.18
CA GLY A 44 6.67 -4.28 1.02
C GLY A 44 7.14 -5.45 1.90
N ASP A 45 8.43 -5.84 1.86
CA ASP A 45 8.93 -7.00 2.59
C ASP A 45 8.66 -6.95 4.10
N ALA A 46 8.51 -5.74 4.66
CA ALA A 46 8.04 -5.51 6.01
C ALA A 46 6.73 -4.70 6.00
N LEU A 47 5.65 -5.34 6.43
CA LEU A 47 4.36 -4.67 6.71
C LEU A 47 4.20 -4.53 8.22
N SER A 48 3.93 -3.32 8.69
CA SER A 48 3.57 -3.10 10.10
C SER A 48 2.18 -3.66 10.40
N GLY A 49 1.88 -3.91 11.67
CA GLY A 49 0.53 -4.33 12.09
C GLY A 49 -0.57 -3.37 11.58
N ASN A 50 -0.30 -2.06 11.60
CA ASN A 50 -1.23 -1.06 11.04
C ASN A 50 -1.51 -1.25 9.55
N THR A 51 -0.51 -1.70 8.79
CA THR A 51 -0.67 -1.98 7.36
C THR A 51 -1.57 -3.20 7.15
N ILE A 52 -1.43 -4.23 7.97
CA ILE A 52 -2.32 -5.40 7.95
C ILE A 52 -3.76 -5.02 8.28
N PHE A 53 -3.98 -4.20 9.32
CA PHE A 53 -5.32 -3.70 9.64
C PHE A 53 -5.93 -2.90 8.50
N GLU A 54 -5.14 -2.10 7.80
CA GLU A 54 -5.61 -1.33 6.67
C GLU A 54 -5.97 -2.21 5.47
N LEU A 55 -5.14 -3.22 5.16
CA LEU A 55 -5.44 -4.20 4.11
C LEU A 55 -6.75 -4.94 4.36
N LYS A 56 -7.05 -5.33 5.62
CA LYS A 56 -8.33 -5.95 5.99
C LYS A 56 -9.53 -5.04 5.69
N LYS A 57 -9.44 -3.74 6.00
CA LYS A 57 -10.51 -2.79 5.65
C LYS A 57 -10.70 -2.66 4.13
N LEU A 58 -9.60 -2.69 3.37
CA LEU A 58 -9.68 -2.64 1.91
C LEU A 58 -10.28 -3.93 1.34
N GLU A 59 -10.01 -5.08 1.96
CA GLU A 59 -10.62 -6.37 1.62
C GLU A 59 -12.14 -6.36 1.84
N GLU A 60 -12.60 -5.82 2.96
CA GLU A 60 -14.03 -5.59 3.23
C GLU A 60 -14.68 -4.70 2.15
N LYS A 61 -13.91 -3.79 1.55
CA LYS A 61 -14.32 -2.93 0.43
C LYS A 61 -14.14 -3.56 -0.96
N GLY A 62 -13.77 -4.83 -1.04
CA GLY A 62 -13.68 -5.58 -2.30
C GLY A 62 -12.28 -5.74 -2.88
N LEU A 63 -11.22 -5.39 -2.13
CA LEU A 63 -9.85 -5.77 -2.52
C LEU A 63 -9.70 -7.29 -2.40
N ASN A 64 -9.33 -7.96 -3.49
CA ASN A 64 -9.05 -9.38 -3.45
C ASN A 64 -7.71 -9.63 -2.75
N LEU A 65 -7.73 -10.21 -1.54
CA LEU A 65 -6.55 -10.69 -0.81
C LEU A 65 -6.47 -12.22 -0.74
N SER A 66 -7.14 -12.95 -1.64
CA SER A 66 -7.10 -14.44 -1.66
C SER A 66 -5.71 -15.03 -1.90
N PHE A 67 -4.77 -14.23 -2.40
CA PHE A 67 -3.36 -14.60 -2.55
C PHE A 67 -2.54 -14.40 -1.27
N PHE A 68 -3.08 -13.67 -0.29
CA PHE A 68 -2.43 -13.36 0.97
C PHE A 68 -2.84 -14.44 1.99
N GLU A 69 -1.99 -15.45 2.17
CA GLU A 69 -2.13 -16.31 3.35
C GLU A 69 -1.85 -15.45 4.57
N GLU A 70 -2.82 -15.34 5.48
CA GLU A 70 -2.61 -14.66 6.74
C GLU A 70 -1.48 -15.40 7.49
N ALA A 71 -0.30 -14.80 7.55
CA ALA A 71 0.79 -15.30 8.37
C ALA A 71 0.45 -15.02 9.84
N VAL A 72 -0.42 -15.84 10.43
CA VAL A 72 -0.85 -15.73 11.85
C VAL A 72 0.24 -16.27 12.78
N LYS A 73 1.49 -15.89 12.54
CA LYS A 73 2.59 -16.17 13.45
C LYS A 73 3.26 -14.87 13.85
N ALA A 74 2.56 -14.15 14.73
CA ALA A 74 3.15 -13.05 15.47
C ALA A 74 4.12 -13.62 16.52
N TYR A 75 5.32 -13.08 16.57
CA TYR A 75 6.28 -13.37 17.62
C TYR A 75 6.44 -12.13 18.50
N PRO A 76 6.50 -12.27 19.82
CA PRO A 76 6.87 -11.15 20.68
C PRO A 76 8.27 -10.66 20.31
N VAL A 77 8.43 -9.35 20.18
CA VAL A 77 9.71 -8.69 19.91
C VAL A 77 9.92 -7.65 21.01
N ASP A 78 10.91 -7.86 21.87
CA ASP A 78 11.22 -6.94 22.98
C ASP A 78 11.91 -5.66 22.51
N GLY A 79 12.48 -5.67 21.30
CA GLY A 79 13.10 -4.52 20.68
C GLY A 79 13.65 -4.79 19.28
N LEU A 80 13.81 -3.73 18.50
CA LEU A 80 14.42 -3.76 17.17
C LEU A 80 15.56 -2.73 17.14
N SER A 81 16.75 -3.18 16.76
CA SER A 81 17.91 -2.29 16.57
C SER A 81 18.31 -2.26 15.10
N PHE A 82 18.43 -1.07 14.54
CA PHE A 82 18.90 -0.86 13.17
C PHE A 82 20.34 -0.36 13.21
N PHE A 83 21.20 -0.97 12.39
CA PHE A 83 22.60 -0.57 12.24
C PHE A 83 22.93 -0.47 10.75
N SER A 84 23.74 0.51 10.37
CA SER A 84 24.30 0.54 9.01
C SER A 84 25.38 -0.55 8.87
N PRO A 85 25.73 -0.98 7.65
CA PRO A 85 26.87 -1.89 7.44
C PRO A 85 28.20 -1.38 8.00
N LYS A 86 28.30 -0.06 8.26
CA LYS A 86 29.48 0.58 8.86
C LYS A 86 29.36 0.80 10.37
N GLY A 87 28.28 0.34 11.01
CA GLY A 87 27.99 0.62 12.42
C GLY A 87 27.21 1.94 12.61
N ILE A 88 27.20 2.43 13.86
CA ILE A 88 26.75 3.78 14.23
C ILE A 88 27.87 4.76 13.90
#